data_AF-A0A8S4GI98-F1
#
_entry.id   AF-A0A8S4GI98-F1
#
_cell.length_a   1.000
_cell.length_b   1.000
_cell.length_c   1.000
_cell.angle_alpha   90.00
_cell.angle_beta   90.00
_cell.angle_gamma   90.00
#
_symmetry.space_group_name_H-M   'P 1'
#
loop_
_entity.id
_entity.type
_entity.pdbx_description
1 polymer ?
#
loop_
_entity_poly.entity_id
_entity_poly.type
_entity_poly.pdbx_seq_one_letter_code
_entity_poly.pdbx_strand_id
1 'polypeptide(L)'
;MFCAVSGSVPEDPVVSKKTGHLFERRLVVKHIADTGRCPVTNEELSEDDLLPVRSNKALKPRTTNATSIPGLLALFQSEWDAVMLDAHQLRQQLHTVRQELSHALYQHDAACRVIARLMRERDEAREMLTSARADDGEARPAKRAKAGIPQSALDDVQATCAQLSSERKKRGKGLPEGLRAAADLAKLSLQDSHPVHKAAKGGINSVAICAAAPDAVITSGADSTAQVFDRAAGKVHALKGHTKRVNQAAFAGSDVAVSCSADKTAKVWRKGKAWSCVETFTGHGAEVTGVAVHPGNKYCVTAAKDAKWAFHDLTAGITLTEVANPSEESPELASVQFHPDGALLGTGSQSGLVQIWDVNTQKVVAKFEHAGPVHTLAFSENGYQLATAAGDAVKIWDLRKLKSTHSLDVPGVRSVAFDGAAAYLGVVTPTAVQIHGVKQAFEMQHEITEHADKGPTCLAFGPLAQWVAVGGSDHKLRIFG
;
A
#
# COMPACT_ATOMS: atom_id res chain seq x y z
N MET A 1 -42.04 -19.73 39.62
CA MET A 1 -41.70 -18.29 39.66
C MET A 1 -40.53 -18.14 40.62
N PHE A 2 -39.31 -18.20 40.08
CA PHE A 2 -38.09 -18.05 40.88
C PHE A 2 -37.51 -16.66 40.65
N CYS A 3 -36.92 -16.09 41.70
CA CYS A 3 -36.17 -14.85 41.60
C CYS A 3 -34.95 -15.08 40.71
N ALA A 4 -34.73 -14.22 39.71
CA ALA A 4 -33.61 -14.35 38.78
C ALA A 4 -32.23 -14.16 39.43
N VAL A 5 -32.16 -13.60 40.64
CA VAL A 5 -30.90 -13.38 41.38
C VAL A 5 -30.63 -14.52 42.37
N SER A 6 -31.60 -14.88 43.20
CA SER A 6 -31.41 -15.88 44.26
C SER A 6 -31.80 -17.31 43.86
N GLY A 7 -32.51 -17.50 42.74
CA GLY A 7 -33.06 -18.80 42.34
C GLY A 7 -34.16 -19.34 43.27
N SER A 8 -34.48 -18.64 44.36
CA SER A 8 -35.52 -19.02 45.32
C SER A 8 -36.88 -18.44 44.95
N VAL A 9 -37.94 -18.97 45.55
CA VAL A 9 -39.28 -18.38 45.44
C VAL A 9 -39.29 -17.04 46.21
N PRO A 10 -39.57 -15.90 45.56
CA PRO A 10 -39.53 -14.59 46.22
C PRO A 10 -40.70 -14.41 47.19
N GLU A 11 -40.46 -13.80 48.34
CA GLU A 11 -41.52 -13.47 49.31
C GLU A 11 -42.29 -12.22 48.89
N ASP A 12 -41.57 -11.19 48.43
CA ASP A 12 -42.12 -9.96 47.87
C ASP A 12 -41.68 -9.81 46.40
N PRO A 13 -42.40 -10.43 45.46
CA PRO A 13 -42.04 -10.42 44.04
C PRO A 13 -42.24 -9.03 43.41
N VAL A 14 -41.22 -8.58 42.69
CA VAL A 14 -41.27 -7.39 41.83
C VAL A 14 -40.81 -7.75 40.42
N VAL A 15 -41.43 -7.15 39.42
CA VAL A 15 -41.05 -7.33 38.01
C VAL A 15 -40.52 -6.00 37.47
N SER A 16 -39.40 -6.05 36.76
CA SER A 16 -38.88 -4.88 36.04
C SER A 16 -39.72 -4.60 34.78
N LYS A 17 -40.15 -3.34 34.60
CA LYS A 17 -40.88 -2.92 33.39
C LYS A 17 -40.07 -3.09 32.11
N LYS A 18 -38.75 -2.91 32.17
CA LYS A 18 -37.86 -2.92 31.00
C LYS A 18 -37.51 -4.33 30.55
N THR A 19 -37.18 -5.20 31.49
CA THR A 19 -36.63 -6.53 31.20
C THR A 19 -37.64 -7.66 31.37
N GLY A 20 -38.75 -7.42 32.08
CA GLY A 20 -39.76 -8.44 32.37
C GLY A 20 -39.28 -9.53 33.35
N HIS A 21 -38.08 -9.41 33.93
CA HIS A 21 -37.56 -10.37 34.89
C HIS A 21 -38.23 -10.23 36.26
N LEU A 22 -38.47 -11.38 36.89
CA LEU A 22 -39.00 -11.50 38.23
C LEU A 22 -37.87 -11.49 39.26
N PHE A 23 -38.00 -10.61 40.24
CA PHE A 23 -37.02 -10.40 41.29
C PHE A 23 -37.66 -10.40 42.67
N GLU A 24 -36.83 -10.58 43.69
CA GLU A 24 -37.21 -10.29 45.06
C GLU A 24 -36.86 -8.84 45.40
N ARG A 25 -37.83 -8.08 45.91
CA ARG A 25 -37.72 -6.62 46.13
C ARG A 25 -36.45 -6.22 46.86
N ARG A 26 -36.15 -6.85 48.00
CA ARG A 26 -34.97 -6.54 48.82
C ARG A 26 -33.65 -6.67 48.07
N LEU A 27 -33.51 -7.67 47.20
CA LEU A 27 -32.26 -7.97 46.52
C LEU A 27 -32.01 -6.98 45.38
N VAL A 28 -33.05 -6.64 44.63
CA VAL A 28 -32.93 -5.72 43.50
C VAL A 28 -32.83 -4.27 43.93
N VAL A 29 -33.56 -3.84 44.97
CA VAL A 29 -33.39 -2.49 45.52
C VAL A 29 -31.96 -2.28 46.01
N LYS A 30 -31.38 -3.27 46.72
CA LYS A 30 -29.98 -3.20 47.14
C LYS A 30 -29.02 -3.11 45.95
N HIS A 31 -29.23 -3.93 44.92
CA HIS A 31 -28.37 -3.90 43.73
C HIS A 31 -28.49 -2.61 42.92
N ILE A 32 -29.69 -2.04 42.81
CA ILE A 32 -29.94 -0.73 42.18
C ILE A 32 -29.25 0.38 42.97
N ALA A 33 -29.30 0.35 44.31
CA ALA A 33 -28.60 1.32 45.14
C ALA A 33 -27.07 1.27 44.95
N ASP A 34 -26.50 0.07 44.76
CA ASP A 34 -25.06 -0.11 44.60
C ASP A 34 -24.56 0.20 43.17
N THR A 35 -25.34 -0.13 42.13
CA THR A 35 -24.86 -0.12 40.72
C THR A 35 -25.71 0.70 39.75
N GLY A 36 -26.95 1.05 40.11
CA GLY A 36 -27.92 1.72 39.22
C GLY A 36 -28.35 0.91 38.00
N ARG A 37 -28.04 -0.40 37.96
CA ARG A 37 -28.25 -1.27 36.79
C ARG A 37 -29.00 -2.54 37.13
N CYS A 38 -29.58 -3.15 36.10
CA CYS A 38 -30.25 -4.45 36.18
C CYS A 38 -29.22 -5.59 36.32
N PRO A 39 -29.40 -6.52 37.27
CA PRO A 39 -28.42 -7.58 37.56
C PRO A 39 -28.25 -8.63 36.45
N VAL A 40 -29.19 -8.71 35.49
CA VAL A 40 -29.17 -9.73 34.42
C VAL A 40 -28.76 -9.12 33.08
N THR A 41 -29.30 -7.94 32.74
CA THR A 41 -29.10 -7.31 31.43
C THR A 41 -28.10 -6.14 31.45
N ASN A 42 -27.67 -5.68 32.63
CA ASN A 42 -26.81 -4.50 32.83
C ASN A 42 -27.39 -3.17 32.31
N GLU A 43 -28.69 -3.10 32.00
CA GLU A 43 -29.37 -1.86 31.61
C GLU A 43 -29.66 -0.95 32.81
N GLU A 44 -29.76 0.36 32.60
CA GLU A 44 -30.11 1.32 33.65
C GLU A 44 -31.51 1.06 34.19
N LEU A 45 -31.63 0.86 35.51
CA LEU A 45 -32.87 0.51 36.18
C LEU A 45 -33.01 1.35 37.45
N SER A 46 -34.15 2.04 37.58
CA SER A 46 -34.49 2.82 38.77
C SER A 46 -35.53 2.09 39.63
N GLU A 47 -35.68 2.48 40.90
CA GLU A 47 -36.68 1.85 41.80
C GLU A 47 -38.12 2.05 41.30
N ASP A 48 -38.41 3.16 40.62
CA ASP A 48 -39.73 3.48 40.05
C ASP A 48 -40.13 2.57 38.87
N ASP A 49 -39.15 1.87 38.30
CA ASP A 49 -39.34 0.91 37.21
C ASP A 49 -39.78 -0.48 37.71
N LEU A 50 -39.85 -0.69 39.03
CA LEU A 50 -40.24 -1.96 39.65
C LEU A 50 -41.75 -2.03 39.93
N LEU A 51 -42.41 -3.04 39.38
CA LEU A 51 -43.83 -3.31 39.60
C LEU A 51 -44.03 -4.43 40.63
N PRO A 52 -44.75 -4.20 41.75
CA PRO A 52 -45.11 -5.26 42.68
C PRO A 52 -46.09 -6.25 42.04
N VAL A 53 -45.81 -7.54 42.18
CA VAL A 53 -46.73 -8.61 41.81
C VAL A 53 -47.43 -9.12 43.06
N ARG A 54 -48.76 -9.27 43.01
CA ARG A 54 -49.51 -9.86 44.12
C ARG A 54 -49.33 -11.37 44.11
N SER A 55 -48.65 -11.91 45.11
CA SER A 55 -48.55 -13.36 45.37
C SER A 55 -49.18 -13.71 46.71
N ASN A 56 -49.74 -14.92 46.81
CA ASN A 56 -50.16 -15.47 48.10
C ASN A 56 -48.90 -15.90 48.86
N LYS A 57 -48.66 -15.31 50.04
CA LYS A 57 -47.55 -15.71 50.91
C LYS A 57 -47.72 -17.16 51.33
N ALA A 58 -46.89 -18.06 50.79
CA ALA A 58 -46.78 -19.42 51.30
C ALA A 58 -46.06 -19.38 52.64
N LEU A 59 -46.82 -19.46 53.74
CA LEU A 59 -46.27 -19.57 55.08
C LEU A 59 -45.51 -20.90 55.19
N LYS A 60 -44.18 -20.84 55.23
CA LYS A 60 -43.37 -22.02 55.56
C LYS A 60 -43.63 -22.38 57.02
N PRO A 61 -44.09 -23.60 57.34
CA PRO A 61 -44.32 -23.99 58.72
C PRO A 61 -42.99 -23.90 59.50
N ARG A 62 -43.01 -23.25 60.67
CA ARG A 62 -41.85 -23.19 61.56
C ARG A 62 -41.54 -24.61 62.02
N THR A 63 -40.30 -25.05 61.85
CA THR A 63 -39.86 -26.35 62.37
C THR A 63 -39.90 -26.32 63.90
N THR A 64 -40.18 -27.46 64.53
CA THR A 64 -40.32 -27.60 66.00
C THR A 64 -39.09 -27.10 66.77
N ASN A 65 -37.92 -27.14 66.14
CA ASN A 65 -36.63 -26.71 66.69
C ASN A 65 -36.47 -25.18 66.78
N ALA A 66 -37.29 -24.39 66.08
CA ALA A 66 -37.20 -22.92 66.07
C ALA A 66 -37.93 -22.24 67.25
N THR A 67 -38.36 -23.00 68.26
CA THR A 67 -39.17 -22.51 69.39
C THR A 67 -38.34 -22.17 70.64
N SER A 68 -37.08 -22.61 70.71
CA SER A 68 -36.16 -22.33 71.83
C SER A 68 -34.88 -21.65 71.34
N ILE A 69 -34.22 -20.85 72.20
CA ILE A 69 -32.94 -20.19 71.86
C ILE A 69 -31.85 -21.20 71.44
N PRO A 70 -31.64 -22.33 72.15
CA PRO A 70 -30.68 -23.33 71.71
C PRO A 70 -31.03 -23.96 70.36
N GLY A 71 -32.31 -24.21 70.09
CA GLY A 71 -32.77 -24.76 68.82
C GLY A 71 -32.63 -23.78 67.65
N LEU A 72 -32.82 -22.47 67.88
CA LEU A 72 -32.54 -21.42 66.88
C LEU A 72 -31.04 -21.35 66.54
N LEU A 73 -30.16 -21.41 67.54
CA LEU A 73 -28.72 -21.41 67.30
C LEU A 73 -28.27 -22.65 66.51
N ALA A 74 -28.80 -23.83 66.85
CA ALA A 74 -28.52 -25.06 66.11
C ALA A 74 -28.99 -24.97 64.65
N LEU A 75 -30.16 -24.37 64.40
CA LEU A 75 -30.67 -24.18 63.05
C LEU A 75 -29.83 -23.17 62.25
N PHE A 76 -29.45 -22.05 62.88
CA PHE A 76 -28.53 -21.10 62.26
C PHE A 76 -27.19 -21.76 61.89
N GLN A 77 -26.63 -22.57 62.79
CA GLN A 77 -25.39 -23.28 62.51
C GLN A 77 -25.55 -24.24 61.32
N SER A 78 -26.65 -25.01 61.27
CA SER A 78 -26.88 -25.92 60.14
C SER A 78 -27.04 -25.22 58.78
N GLU A 79 -27.72 -24.06 58.74
CA GLU A 79 -27.87 -23.27 57.51
C GLU A 79 -26.54 -22.65 57.09
N TRP A 80 -25.75 -22.14 58.04
CA TRP A 80 -24.42 -21.59 57.77
C TRP A 80 -23.45 -22.68 57.29
N ASP A 81 -23.47 -23.86 57.90
CA ASP A 81 -22.63 -24.99 57.49
C ASP A 81 -22.99 -25.43 56.05
N ALA A 82 -24.28 -25.48 55.71
CA ALA A 82 -24.73 -25.77 54.35
C ALA A 82 -24.26 -24.72 53.34
N VAL A 83 -24.45 -23.42 53.63
CA VAL A 83 -24.01 -22.33 52.75
C VAL A 83 -22.50 -22.33 52.57
N MET A 84 -21.73 -22.59 53.63
CA MET A 84 -20.27 -22.64 53.56
C MET A 84 -19.78 -23.82 52.72
N LEU A 85 -20.43 -24.98 52.85
CA LEU A 85 -20.13 -26.17 52.07
C LEU A 85 -20.44 -25.95 50.58
N ASP A 86 -21.62 -25.39 50.27
CA ASP A 86 -22.01 -25.06 48.89
C ASP A 86 -21.06 -24.02 48.28
N ALA A 87 -20.73 -22.94 49.02
CA ALA A 87 -19.81 -21.91 48.54
C ALA A 87 -18.40 -22.48 48.30
N HIS A 88 -17.95 -23.42 49.13
CA HIS A 88 -16.67 -24.09 48.94
C HIS A 88 -16.69 -24.97 47.69
N GLN A 89 -17.73 -25.78 47.50
CA GLN A 89 -17.91 -26.61 46.31
C GLN A 89 -17.97 -25.75 45.03
N LEU A 90 -18.71 -24.64 45.05
CA LEU A 90 -18.83 -23.73 43.91
C LEU A 90 -17.47 -23.12 43.53
N ARG A 91 -16.67 -22.71 44.54
CA ARG A 91 -15.31 -22.19 44.32
C ARG A 91 -14.39 -23.27 43.76
N GLN A 92 -14.50 -24.49 44.25
CA GLN A 92 -13.73 -25.62 43.74
C GLN A 92 -14.07 -25.89 42.27
N GLN A 93 -15.37 -25.99 41.94
CA GLN A 93 -15.84 -26.18 40.56
C GLN A 93 -15.38 -25.05 39.63
N LEU A 94 -15.51 -23.78 40.05
CA LEU A 94 -15.02 -22.64 39.28
C LEU A 94 -13.52 -22.79 39.00
N HIS A 95 -12.74 -23.18 40.00
CA HIS A 95 -11.30 -23.34 39.81
C HIS A 95 -10.95 -24.48 38.85
N THR A 96 -11.66 -25.61 38.94
CA THR A 96 -11.52 -26.75 38.03
C THR A 96 -11.89 -26.36 36.59
N VAL A 97 -13.04 -25.73 36.38
CA VAL A 97 -13.48 -25.26 35.04
C VAL A 97 -12.49 -24.25 34.46
N ARG A 98 -11.92 -23.38 35.29
CA ARG A 98 -10.89 -22.43 34.84
C ARG A 98 -9.62 -23.15 34.38
N GLN A 99 -9.21 -24.21 35.08
CA GLN A 99 -8.07 -25.03 34.67
C GLN A 99 -8.37 -25.78 33.37
N GLU A 100 -9.54 -26.39 33.24
CA GLU A 100 -9.99 -27.07 32.02
C GLU A 100 -10.03 -26.12 30.82
N LEU A 101 -10.58 -24.91 31.00
CA LEU A 101 -10.60 -23.87 29.97
C LEU A 101 -9.17 -23.52 29.53
N SER A 102 -8.25 -23.33 30.47
CA SER A 102 -6.86 -23.01 30.14
C SER A 102 -6.21 -24.13 29.32
N HIS A 103 -6.45 -25.39 29.70
CA HIS A 103 -5.95 -26.55 28.98
C HIS A 103 -6.56 -26.66 27.57
N ALA A 104 -7.86 -26.43 27.43
CA ALA A 104 -8.55 -26.43 26.14
C ALA A 104 -8.01 -25.35 25.19
N LEU A 105 -7.71 -24.15 25.71
CA LEU A 105 -7.10 -23.07 24.92
C LEU A 105 -5.69 -23.43 24.43
N TYR A 106 -4.87 -24.07 25.28
CA TYR A 106 -3.56 -24.56 24.87
C TYR A 106 -3.65 -25.67 23.82
N GLN A 107 -4.59 -26.62 23.98
CA GLN A 107 -4.83 -27.66 22.99
C GLN A 107 -5.34 -27.09 21.66
N HIS A 108 -6.17 -26.06 21.70
CA HIS A 108 -6.66 -25.38 20.51
C HIS A 108 -5.50 -24.72 19.73
N ASP A 109 -4.61 -23.98 20.40
CA ASP A 109 -3.44 -23.39 19.74
C ASP A 109 -2.51 -24.49 19.15
N ALA A 110 -2.31 -25.59 19.87
CA ALA A 110 -1.56 -26.73 19.37
C ALA A 110 -2.22 -27.35 18.12
N ALA A 111 -3.54 -27.53 18.12
CA ALA A 111 -4.30 -28.03 16.97
C ALA A 111 -4.21 -27.09 15.76
N CYS A 112 -4.28 -25.77 15.97
CA CYS A 112 -4.08 -24.78 14.90
C CYS A 112 -2.69 -24.91 14.25
N ARG A 113 -1.64 -25.17 15.03
CA ARG A 113 -0.29 -25.41 14.49
C ARG A 113 -0.22 -26.70 13.68
N VAL A 114 -0.93 -27.76 14.09
CA VAL A 114 -1.04 -29.01 13.32
C VAL A 114 -1.74 -28.77 12.00
N ILE A 115 -2.86 -28.03 11.99
CA ILE A 115 -3.57 -27.66 10.75
C ILE A 115 -2.64 -26.88 9.82
N ALA A 116 -1.89 -25.90 10.33
CA ALA A 116 -0.94 -25.13 9.53
C ALA A 116 0.18 -26.00 8.93
N ARG A 117 0.63 -27.05 9.64
CA ARG A 117 1.58 -28.03 9.10
C ARG A 117 0.94 -28.89 8.01
N LEU A 118 -0.23 -29.47 8.28
CA LEU A 118 -0.94 -30.32 7.32
C LEU A 118 -1.33 -29.57 6.05
N MET A 119 -1.69 -28.28 6.15
CA MET A 119 -1.95 -27.43 4.99
C MET A 119 -0.71 -27.31 4.09
N ARG A 120 0.48 -27.09 4.68
CA ARG A 120 1.74 -27.07 3.93
C ARG A 120 2.04 -28.40 3.26
N GLU A 121 1.97 -29.50 4.01
CA GLU A 121 2.21 -30.85 3.46
C GLU A 121 1.22 -31.20 2.34
N ARG A 122 -0.06 -30.84 2.49
CA ARG A 122 -1.08 -31.00 1.45
C ARG A 122 -0.75 -30.19 0.20
N ASP A 123 -0.34 -28.94 0.38
CA ASP A 123 -0.05 -28.04 -0.75
C ASP A 123 1.23 -28.48 -1.48
N GLU A 124 2.24 -28.94 -0.75
CA GLU A 124 3.44 -29.59 -1.31
C GLU A 124 3.08 -30.87 -2.09
N ALA A 125 2.25 -31.75 -1.52
CA ALA A 125 1.82 -32.98 -2.20
C ALA A 125 0.98 -32.69 -3.46
N ARG A 126 0.09 -31.68 -3.40
CA ARG A 126 -0.66 -31.21 -4.58
C ARG A 126 0.27 -30.65 -5.63
N GLU A 127 1.28 -29.90 -5.23
CA GLU A 127 2.29 -29.39 -6.14
C GLU A 127 3.06 -30.51 -6.84
N MET A 128 3.53 -31.52 -6.10
CA MET A 128 4.19 -32.71 -6.67
C MET A 128 3.28 -33.48 -7.63
N LEU A 129 1.99 -33.61 -7.31
CA LEU A 129 1.01 -34.23 -8.21
C LEU A 129 0.76 -33.39 -9.46
N THR A 130 0.72 -32.06 -9.34
CA THR A 130 0.57 -31.18 -10.51
C THR A 130 1.81 -31.17 -11.38
N SER A 131 3.02 -31.24 -10.82
CA SER A 131 4.25 -31.37 -11.60
C SER A 131 4.32 -32.71 -12.32
N ALA A 132 3.97 -33.81 -11.64
CA ALA A 132 3.90 -35.12 -12.26
C ALA A 132 2.83 -35.20 -13.37
N ARG A 133 1.69 -34.51 -13.20
CA ARG A 133 0.65 -34.40 -14.25
C ARG A 133 1.03 -33.46 -15.40
N ALA A 134 1.86 -32.45 -15.14
CA ALA A 134 2.34 -31.53 -16.18
C ALA A 134 3.39 -32.19 -17.09
N ASP A 135 4.08 -33.23 -16.61
CA ASP A 135 4.90 -34.10 -17.46
C ASP A 135 4.04 -34.97 -18.42
N ASP A 136 2.75 -35.14 -18.13
CA ASP A 136 1.80 -35.94 -18.92
C ASP A 136 0.85 -35.13 -19.85
N GLY A 137 0.92 -33.79 -19.91
CA GLY A 137 -0.01 -33.04 -20.77
C GLY A 137 0.23 -31.54 -20.94
N GLU A 138 0.28 -31.11 -22.20
CA GLU A 138 0.45 -29.73 -22.66
C GLU A 138 -0.57 -28.73 -22.07
N ALA A 139 -0.05 -27.61 -21.52
CA ALA A 139 -0.47 -26.21 -21.74
C ALA A 139 0.21 -25.31 -20.69
N ARG A 140 1.02 -24.33 -21.12
CA ARG A 140 1.78 -23.44 -20.21
C ARG A 140 0.96 -22.20 -19.77
N PRO A 141 0.61 -22.04 -18.48
CA PRO A 141 0.29 -20.73 -17.92
C PRO A 141 1.57 -19.99 -17.51
N ALA A 142 1.45 -18.67 -17.32
CA ALA A 142 2.54 -17.74 -17.03
C ALA A 142 3.51 -18.25 -15.93
N LYS A 143 4.81 -18.21 -16.23
CA LYS A 143 5.89 -18.56 -15.31
C LYS A 143 5.92 -17.57 -14.14
N ARG A 144 5.24 -17.89 -13.05
CA ARG A 144 5.45 -17.26 -11.74
C ARG A 144 6.58 -18.00 -11.03
N ALA A 145 7.59 -17.28 -10.54
CA ALA A 145 8.46 -17.85 -9.52
C ALA A 145 7.61 -18.02 -8.25
N LYS A 146 7.51 -19.24 -7.73
CA LYS A 146 6.79 -19.54 -6.47
C LYS A 146 7.59 -19.18 -5.22
N ALA A 147 8.85 -18.79 -5.36
CA ALA A 147 9.72 -18.39 -4.27
C ALA A 147 10.05 -16.91 -4.42
N GLY A 148 10.19 -16.20 -3.30
CA GLY A 148 10.51 -14.78 -3.26
C GLY A 148 11.78 -14.39 -4.02
N ILE A 149 12.19 -13.12 -3.95
CA ILE A 149 13.34 -12.62 -4.74
C ILE A 149 14.54 -13.55 -4.49
N PRO A 150 15.07 -14.23 -5.53
CA PRO A 150 16.14 -15.19 -5.35
C PRO A 150 17.38 -14.47 -4.83
N GLN A 151 18.20 -15.16 -4.02
CA GLN A 151 19.40 -14.57 -3.44
C GLN A 151 20.34 -13.99 -4.51
N SER A 152 20.44 -14.65 -5.68
CA SER A 152 21.20 -14.11 -6.82
C SER A 152 20.71 -12.75 -7.32
N ALA A 153 19.39 -12.52 -7.32
CA ALA A 153 18.84 -11.23 -7.72
C ALA A 153 19.06 -10.16 -6.65
N LEU A 154 19.02 -10.54 -5.37
CA LEU A 154 19.38 -9.64 -4.27
C LEU A 154 20.85 -9.25 -4.32
N ASP A 155 21.74 -10.21 -4.58
CA ASP A 155 23.18 -9.96 -4.73
C ASP A 155 23.46 -9.03 -5.92
N ASP A 156 22.75 -9.21 -7.04
CA ASP A 156 22.83 -8.32 -8.19
C ASP A 156 22.36 -6.89 -7.87
N VAL A 157 21.24 -6.74 -7.13
CA VAL A 157 20.74 -5.43 -6.67
C VAL A 157 21.74 -4.78 -5.69
N GLN A 158 22.36 -5.55 -4.80
CA GLN A 158 23.36 -5.04 -3.87
C GLN A 158 24.67 -4.65 -4.56
N ALA A 159 25.14 -5.46 -5.52
CA ALA A 159 26.34 -5.17 -6.29
C ALA A 159 26.17 -3.89 -7.11
N THR A 160 25.04 -3.73 -7.79
CA THR A 160 24.71 -2.50 -8.53
C THR A 160 24.58 -1.29 -7.61
N CYS A 161 23.95 -1.43 -6.46
CA CYS A 161 23.89 -0.39 -5.43
C CYS A 161 25.29 0.02 -4.95
N ALA A 162 26.17 -0.96 -4.66
CA ALA A 162 27.54 -0.69 -4.23
C ALA A 162 28.35 0.05 -5.31
N GLN A 163 28.21 -0.35 -6.57
CA GLN A 163 28.86 0.30 -7.71
C GLN A 163 28.38 1.74 -7.88
N LEU A 164 27.07 1.95 -8.05
CA LEU A 164 26.47 3.26 -8.33
C LEU A 164 26.64 4.23 -7.16
N SER A 165 26.51 3.75 -5.92
CA SER A 165 26.76 4.60 -4.74
C SER A 165 28.23 4.99 -4.62
N SER A 166 29.18 4.13 -5.03
CA SER A 166 30.60 4.47 -5.05
C SER A 166 30.93 5.50 -6.14
N GLU A 167 30.36 5.36 -7.33
CA GLU A 167 30.51 6.31 -8.44
C GLU A 167 29.92 7.67 -8.09
N ARG A 168 28.74 7.68 -7.46
CA ARG A 168 28.11 8.89 -6.95
C ARG A 168 28.99 9.60 -5.92
N LYS A 169 29.54 8.86 -4.96
CA LYS A 169 30.47 9.41 -3.96
C LYS A 169 31.73 10.00 -4.61
N LYS A 170 32.23 9.38 -5.68
CA LYS A 170 33.39 9.86 -6.45
C LYS A 170 33.09 11.14 -7.25
N ARG A 171 31.88 11.32 -7.79
CA ARG A 171 31.47 12.55 -8.50
C ARG A 171 31.50 13.80 -7.61
N GLY A 172 31.48 13.65 -6.29
CA GLY A 172 31.57 14.77 -5.35
C GLY A 172 30.36 15.73 -5.42
N LYS A 173 30.49 16.92 -4.82
CA LYS A 173 29.45 17.98 -4.83
C LYS A 173 29.51 18.90 -6.07
N GLY A 174 30.42 18.63 -7.00
CA GLY A 174 30.60 19.39 -8.22
C GLY A 174 29.46 19.14 -9.21
N LEU A 175 29.00 20.18 -9.91
CA LEU A 175 28.12 19.98 -11.07
C LEU A 175 28.98 19.40 -12.21
N PRO A 176 28.46 18.49 -13.05
CA PRO A 176 29.20 17.97 -14.19
C PRO A 176 29.64 19.09 -15.14
N GLU A 177 30.85 18.97 -15.69
CA GLU A 177 31.31 19.87 -16.77
C GLU A 177 30.40 19.70 -18.00
N GLY A 178 29.82 20.80 -18.49
CA GLY A 178 28.88 20.78 -19.62
C GLY A 178 27.38 20.82 -19.24
N LEU A 179 27.04 20.89 -17.95
CA LEU A 179 25.68 21.23 -17.53
C LEU A 179 25.28 22.62 -18.03
N ARG A 180 24.09 22.72 -18.63
CA ARG A 180 23.54 24.01 -19.06
C ARG A 180 23.37 24.95 -17.86
N ALA A 181 23.96 26.13 -17.93
CA ALA A 181 23.87 27.14 -16.88
C ALA A 181 22.44 27.67 -16.77
N ALA A 182 22.03 28.11 -15.57
CA ALA A 182 20.68 28.63 -15.34
C ALA A 182 20.34 29.82 -16.25
N ALA A 183 21.31 30.67 -16.58
CA ALA A 183 21.14 31.79 -17.51
C ALA A 183 20.84 31.34 -18.97
N ASP A 184 21.33 30.17 -19.37
CA ASP A 184 21.07 29.60 -20.70
C ASP A 184 19.81 28.75 -20.74
N LEU A 185 19.28 28.31 -19.59
CA LEU A 185 17.94 27.69 -19.50
C LEU A 185 16.85 28.68 -19.88
N ALA A 186 17.02 29.97 -19.55
CA ALA A 186 16.08 31.02 -19.94
C ALA A 186 15.94 31.20 -21.47
N LYS A 187 16.92 30.69 -22.24
CA LYS A 187 16.94 30.73 -23.71
C LYS A 187 16.40 29.45 -24.35
N LEU A 188 15.87 28.51 -23.57
CA LEU A 188 15.25 27.30 -24.13
C LEU A 188 14.03 27.72 -24.95
N SER A 189 14.08 27.44 -26.25
CA SER A 189 12.98 27.67 -27.18
C SER A 189 12.52 26.35 -27.79
N LEU A 190 11.28 26.31 -28.27
CA LEU A 190 10.79 25.16 -29.02
C LEU A 190 11.66 24.91 -30.27
N GLN A 191 12.37 23.78 -30.31
CA GLN A 191 13.14 23.35 -31.49
C GLN A 191 12.24 22.55 -32.43
N ASP A 192 11.66 21.46 -31.90
CA ASP A 192 10.90 20.51 -32.69
C ASP A 192 9.59 20.13 -32.01
N SER A 193 8.56 19.89 -32.83
CA SER A 193 7.24 19.45 -32.38
C SER A 193 6.73 18.32 -33.27
N HIS A 194 6.73 17.10 -32.75
CA HIS A 194 6.35 15.90 -33.49
C HIS A 194 4.98 15.37 -33.03
N PRO A 195 4.01 15.14 -33.94
CA PRO A 195 2.78 14.43 -33.62
C PRO A 195 3.07 12.94 -33.51
N VAL A 196 3.13 12.43 -32.28
CA VAL A 196 3.48 11.03 -32.01
C VAL A 196 2.20 10.19 -31.97
N HIS A 197 1.18 10.63 -31.21
CA HIS A 197 -0.07 9.87 -31.07
C HIS A 197 -1.21 10.36 -31.98
N LYS A 198 -2.17 9.47 -32.30
CA LYS A 198 -3.24 9.72 -33.31
C LYS A 198 -4.68 9.61 -32.77
N ALA A 199 -4.92 9.72 -31.47
CA ALA A 199 -6.25 9.47 -30.89
C ALA A 199 -7.19 10.70 -30.87
N ALA A 200 -8.51 10.41 -30.91
CA ALA A 200 -9.58 11.41 -30.74
C ALA A 200 -9.86 11.80 -29.26
N LYS A 201 -9.37 11.03 -28.28
CA LYS A 201 -9.41 11.35 -26.84
C LYS A 201 -8.03 11.15 -26.20
N GLY A 202 -7.42 12.28 -25.79
CA GLY A 202 -6.41 12.45 -24.72
C GLY A 202 -4.96 12.00 -24.96
N GLY A 203 -4.06 12.96 -25.18
CA GLY A 203 -2.70 13.12 -24.62
C GLY A 203 -1.65 12.01 -24.52
N ILE A 204 -0.40 12.47 -24.39
CA ILE A 204 0.74 11.69 -23.90
C ILE A 204 0.64 11.60 -22.37
N ASN A 205 0.73 10.41 -21.78
CA ASN A 205 0.63 10.20 -20.34
C ASN A 205 2.00 10.25 -19.65
N SER A 206 3.02 9.67 -20.27
CA SER A 206 4.40 9.65 -19.75
C SER A 206 5.40 9.80 -20.90
N VAL A 207 6.53 10.42 -20.58
CA VAL A 207 7.71 10.53 -21.44
C VAL A 207 8.90 10.01 -20.65
N ALA A 208 9.74 9.19 -21.27
CA ALA A 208 11.02 8.79 -20.71
C ALA A 208 12.10 8.82 -21.80
N ILE A 209 13.31 9.21 -21.42
CA ILE A 209 14.47 9.27 -22.31
C ILE A 209 15.39 8.09 -21.96
N CYS A 210 15.95 7.44 -22.98
CA CYS A 210 16.92 6.38 -22.75
C CYS A 210 18.26 6.98 -22.29
N ALA A 211 18.72 6.59 -21.09
CA ALA A 211 20.00 7.07 -20.56
C ALA A 211 21.21 6.60 -21.39
N ALA A 212 21.13 5.41 -22.00
CA ALA A 212 22.21 4.84 -22.82
C ALA A 212 22.25 5.37 -24.26
N ALA A 213 21.10 5.78 -24.79
CA ALA A 213 20.94 6.32 -26.14
C ALA A 213 20.06 7.59 -26.04
N PRO A 214 20.66 8.76 -25.79
CA PRO A 214 19.91 9.96 -25.42
C PRO A 214 18.95 10.46 -26.51
N ASP A 215 19.16 10.06 -27.76
CA ASP A 215 18.27 10.41 -28.87
C ASP A 215 16.98 9.58 -28.91
N ALA A 216 16.87 8.51 -28.12
CA ALA A 216 15.66 7.69 -28.05
C ALA A 216 14.74 8.14 -26.91
N VAL A 217 13.51 8.53 -27.27
CA VAL A 217 12.46 8.96 -26.35
C VAL A 217 11.28 8.01 -26.47
N ILE A 218 10.74 7.52 -25.35
CA ILE A 218 9.51 6.72 -25.33
C ILE A 218 8.36 7.54 -24.77
N THR A 219 7.24 7.50 -25.47
CA THR A 219 5.98 8.16 -25.09
C THR A 219 4.90 7.10 -24.87
N SER A 220 4.10 7.25 -23.81
CA SER A 220 2.89 6.45 -23.61
C SER A 220 1.66 7.28 -23.98
N GLY A 221 0.74 6.71 -24.76
CA GLY A 221 -0.47 7.40 -25.20
C GLY A 221 -1.74 6.80 -24.62
N ALA A 222 -2.81 7.60 -24.56
CA ALA A 222 -4.14 7.04 -24.31
C ALA A 222 -4.70 6.23 -25.50
N ASP A 223 -4.01 6.26 -26.65
CA ASP A 223 -4.33 5.51 -27.86
C ASP A 223 -3.95 4.03 -27.80
N SER A 224 -3.76 3.48 -26.60
CA SER A 224 -3.28 2.11 -26.32
C SER A 224 -1.93 1.75 -26.93
N THR A 225 -1.15 2.73 -27.40
CA THR A 225 0.19 2.49 -27.92
C THR A 225 1.24 3.20 -27.08
N ALA A 226 2.38 2.55 -26.92
CA ALA A 226 3.62 3.24 -26.60
C ALA A 226 4.38 3.51 -27.90
N GLN A 227 5.09 4.61 -28.00
CA GLN A 227 5.84 4.96 -29.20
C GLN A 227 7.26 5.35 -28.84
N VAL A 228 8.21 4.83 -29.60
CA VAL A 228 9.62 5.18 -29.49
C VAL A 228 9.96 6.14 -30.60
N PHE A 229 10.27 7.38 -30.23
CA PHE A 229 10.76 8.42 -31.11
C PHE A 229 12.29 8.44 -31.08
N ASP A 230 12.91 8.24 -32.24
CA ASP A 230 14.35 8.40 -32.43
C ASP A 230 14.60 9.79 -33.00
N ARG A 231 15.23 10.66 -32.20
CA ARG A 231 15.52 12.06 -32.54
C ARG A 231 16.56 12.18 -33.64
N ALA A 232 17.59 11.33 -33.65
CA ALA A 232 18.65 11.40 -34.65
C ALA A 232 18.12 11.02 -36.05
N ALA A 233 17.21 10.05 -36.11
CA ALA A 233 16.59 9.60 -37.36
C ALA A 233 15.27 10.31 -37.71
N GLY A 234 14.67 11.04 -36.77
CA GLY A 234 13.32 11.60 -36.89
C GLY A 234 12.22 10.55 -37.08
N LYS A 235 12.46 9.29 -36.65
CA LYS A 235 11.58 8.14 -36.90
C LYS A 235 10.77 7.79 -35.66
N VAL A 236 9.50 7.45 -35.88
CA VAL A 236 8.58 6.99 -34.84
C VAL A 236 8.32 5.50 -35.03
N HIS A 237 8.57 4.71 -33.99
CA HIS A 237 8.28 3.29 -33.94
C HIS A 237 7.11 3.02 -32.98
N ALA A 238 6.01 2.49 -33.51
CA ALA A 238 4.83 2.18 -32.72
C ALA A 238 4.92 0.79 -32.05
N LEU A 239 4.82 0.76 -30.72
CA LEU A 239 4.71 -0.45 -29.91
C LEU A 239 3.23 -0.82 -29.76
N LYS A 240 2.73 -1.62 -30.71
CA LYS A 240 1.32 -2.04 -30.75
C LYS A 240 1.14 -3.38 -30.04
N GLY A 241 0.20 -3.44 -29.09
CA GLY A 241 -0.15 -4.70 -28.42
C GLY A 241 -0.97 -4.56 -27.13
N HIS A 242 -1.04 -3.37 -26.53
CA HIS A 242 -1.96 -3.10 -25.43
C HIS A 242 -3.39 -2.91 -25.93
N THR A 243 -4.38 -3.24 -25.09
CA THR A 243 -5.81 -3.14 -25.45
C THR A 243 -6.49 -1.89 -24.87
N LYS A 244 -5.85 -1.25 -23.89
CA LYS A 244 -6.30 -0.02 -23.24
C LYS A 244 -5.15 0.99 -23.17
N ARG A 245 -5.43 2.20 -22.67
CA ARG A 245 -4.45 3.28 -22.52
C ARG A 245 -3.18 2.82 -21.81
N VAL A 246 -2.04 3.29 -22.29
CA VAL A 246 -0.74 3.05 -21.67
C VAL A 246 -0.48 4.16 -20.67
N ASN A 247 -0.26 3.80 -19.41
CA ASN A 247 -0.08 4.78 -18.33
C ASN A 247 1.36 5.29 -18.28
N GLN A 248 2.34 4.37 -18.18
CA GLN A 248 3.76 4.71 -18.10
C GLN A 248 4.59 3.79 -18.99
N ALA A 249 5.73 4.31 -19.46
CA ALA A 249 6.73 3.52 -20.17
C ALA A 249 8.14 3.97 -19.76
N ALA A 250 9.08 3.03 -19.75
CA ALA A 250 10.47 3.26 -19.36
C ALA A 250 11.42 2.40 -20.18
N PHE A 251 12.67 2.86 -20.34
CA PHE A 251 13.72 2.08 -21.00
C PHE A 251 14.50 1.24 -19.99
N ALA A 252 14.88 0.05 -20.42
CA ALA A 252 15.86 -0.82 -19.76
C ALA A 252 17.07 -0.97 -20.71
N GLY A 253 18.05 -0.09 -20.56
CA GLY A 253 19.16 0.03 -21.50
C GLY A 253 18.74 0.61 -22.86
N SER A 254 19.54 0.33 -23.90
CA SER A 254 19.36 0.86 -25.26
C SER A 254 18.25 0.17 -26.06
N ASP A 255 18.05 -1.12 -25.83
CA ASP A 255 17.30 -1.98 -26.75
C ASP A 255 16.07 -2.64 -26.11
N VAL A 256 15.84 -2.43 -24.82
CA VAL A 256 14.66 -2.96 -24.12
C VAL A 256 13.83 -1.80 -23.57
N ALA A 257 12.52 -1.89 -23.74
CA ALA A 257 11.57 -0.94 -23.17
C ALA A 257 10.44 -1.70 -22.47
N VAL A 258 9.88 -1.11 -21.42
CA VAL A 258 8.77 -1.68 -20.66
C VAL A 258 7.63 -0.68 -20.66
N SER A 259 6.41 -1.15 -20.91
CA SER A 259 5.19 -0.33 -20.84
C SER A 259 4.16 -0.96 -19.91
N CYS A 260 3.42 -0.13 -19.18
CA CYS A 260 2.26 -0.57 -18.42
C CYS A 260 0.97 0.07 -18.91
N SER A 261 -0.11 -0.68 -18.76
CA SER A 261 -1.39 -0.31 -19.35
C SER A 261 -2.56 -0.57 -18.40
N ALA A 262 -3.65 0.11 -18.71
CA ALA A 262 -4.91 -0.08 -18.05
C ALA A 262 -5.58 -1.44 -18.32
N ASP A 263 -5.00 -2.23 -19.23
CA ASP A 263 -5.39 -3.61 -19.50
C ASP A 263 -4.90 -4.62 -18.45
N LYS A 264 -4.32 -4.13 -17.34
CA LYS A 264 -3.76 -4.93 -16.23
C LYS A 264 -2.47 -5.68 -16.57
N THR A 265 -1.86 -5.35 -17.70
CA THR A 265 -0.62 -5.98 -18.15
C THR A 265 0.53 -4.98 -18.22
N ALA A 266 1.74 -5.50 -17.99
CA ALA A 266 2.96 -4.83 -18.38
C ALA A 266 3.63 -5.63 -19.52
N LYS A 267 4.11 -4.94 -20.54
CA LYS A 267 4.74 -5.55 -21.71
C LYS A 267 6.19 -5.14 -21.82
N VAL A 268 7.04 -6.11 -22.18
CA VAL A 268 8.46 -5.90 -22.45
C VAL A 268 8.66 -5.95 -23.95
N TRP A 269 9.29 -4.92 -24.48
CA TRP A 269 9.58 -4.72 -25.88
C TRP A 269 11.08 -4.80 -26.10
N ARG A 270 11.51 -5.51 -27.14
CA ARG A 270 12.92 -5.58 -27.53
C ARG A 270 13.10 -5.04 -28.94
N LYS A 271 14.17 -4.27 -29.13
CA LYS A 271 14.59 -3.72 -30.40
C LYS A 271 15.37 -4.78 -31.17
N GLY A 272 14.76 -5.29 -32.25
CA GLY A 272 15.43 -6.07 -33.28
C GLY A 272 15.53 -5.25 -34.57
N LYS A 273 15.07 -5.81 -35.69
CA LYS A 273 14.81 -5.04 -36.92
C LYS A 273 13.63 -4.08 -36.78
N ALA A 274 12.64 -4.50 -36.00
CA ALA A 274 11.52 -3.71 -35.54
C ALA A 274 11.31 -4.00 -34.05
N TRP A 275 10.61 -3.11 -33.36
CA TRP A 275 10.22 -3.38 -31.98
C TRP A 275 9.10 -4.42 -31.94
N SER A 276 9.27 -5.44 -31.12
CA SER A 276 8.26 -6.47 -30.88
C SER A 276 8.09 -6.74 -29.39
N CYS A 277 6.87 -7.16 -29.02
CA CYS A 277 6.56 -7.59 -27.66
C CYS A 277 7.19 -8.98 -27.44
N VAL A 278 8.13 -9.07 -26.49
CA VAL A 278 8.79 -10.33 -26.14
C VAL A 278 8.02 -11.00 -25.01
N GLU A 279 7.73 -10.25 -23.95
CA GLU A 279 7.08 -10.77 -22.75
C GLU A 279 5.86 -9.94 -22.37
N THR A 280 4.85 -10.59 -21.78
CA THR A 280 3.69 -9.93 -21.19
C THR A 280 3.53 -10.42 -19.76
N PHE A 281 3.73 -9.52 -18.80
CA PHE A 281 3.49 -9.79 -17.39
C PHE A 281 2.00 -9.63 -17.10
N THR A 282 1.39 -10.75 -16.68
CA THR A 282 0.02 -10.84 -16.21
C THR A 282 0.02 -11.30 -14.76
N GLY A 283 -0.56 -10.52 -13.86
CA GLY A 283 -0.57 -10.85 -12.44
C GLY A 283 -1.41 -9.90 -11.58
N HIS A 284 -1.48 -8.63 -11.99
CA HIS A 284 -2.27 -7.63 -11.29
C HIS A 284 -3.78 -7.81 -11.44
N GLY A 285 -4.50 -7.58 -10.34
CA GLY A 285 -5.96 -7.62 -10.30
C GLY A 285 -6.63 -6.38 -10.91
N ALA A 286 -5.87 -5.29 -11.03
CA ALA A 286 -6.35 -3.97 -11.44
C ALA A 286 -5.42 -3.27 -12.44
N GLU A 287 -5.75 -2.01 -12.77
CA GLU A 287 -4.98 -1.14 -13.67
C GLU A 287 -3.52 -1.03 -13.21
N VAL A 288 -2.55 -1.31 -14.09
CA VAL A 288 -1.14 -1.05 -13.79
C VAL A 288 -0.89 0.43 -14.05
N THR A 289 -0.59 1.17 -12.99
CA THR A 289 -0.50 2.63 -13.00
C THR A 289 0.92 3.11 -13.26
N GLY A 290 1.94 2.37 -12.80
CA GLY A 290 3.32 2.76 -12.97
C GLY A 290 4.27 1.60 -13.25
N VAL A 291 5.38 1.93 -13.90
CA VAL A 291 6.50 1.03 -14.18
C VAL A 291 7.80 1.76 -13.90
N ALA A 292 8.68 1.11 -13.16
CA ALA A 292 10.03 1.57 -12.88
C ALA A 292 11.04 0.49 -13.29
N VAL A 293 12.09 0.88 -14.00
CA VAL A 293 13.19 -0.02 -14.34
C VAL A 293 14.30 0.15 -13.31
N HIS A 294 14.86 -0.96 -12.85
CA HIS A 294 15.98 -0.95 -11.92
C HIS A 294 17.23 -0.40 -12.63
N PRO A 295 18.09 0.42 -11.97
CA PRO A 295 19.28 1.02 -12.60
C PRO A 295 20.24 0.01 -13.26
N GLY A 296 20.27 -1.23 -12.76
CA GLY A 296 21.02 -2.33 -13.38
C GLY A 296 20.43 -2.88 -14.68
N ASN A 297 19.31 -2.35 -15.19
CA ASN A 297 18.59 -2.74 -16.42
C ASN A 297 18.12 -4.22 -16.52
N LYS A 298 18.36 -5.04 -15.50
CA LYS A 298 17.94 -6.44 -15.44
C LYS A 298 16.52 -6.66 -14.90
N TYR A 299 16.06 -5.75 -14.03
CA TYR A 299 14.80 -5.90 -13.30
C TYR A 299 13.85 -4.73 -13.57
N CYS A 300 12.56 -4.98 -13.44
CA CYS A 300 11.56 -3.92 -13.40
C CYS A 300 10.55 -4.14 -12.28
N VAL A 301 9.94 -3.06 -11.82
CA VAL A 301 8.82 -3.08 -10.88
C VAL A 301 7.61 -2.47 -11.57
N THR A 302 6.49 -3.12 -11.38
CA THR A 302 5.16 -2.63 -11.75
C THR A 302 4.39 -2.29 -10.47
N ALA A 303 3.58 -1.24 -10.53
CA ALA A 303 2.64 -0.89 -9.46
C ALA A 303 1.24 -0.76 -10.04
N ALA A 304 0.25 -1.21 -9.28
CA ALA A 304 -1.13 -1.23 -9.74
C ALA A 304 -2.13 -0.75 -8.68
N LYS A 305 -3.35 -0.47 -9.14
CA LYS A 305 -4.46 -0.06 -8.27
C LYS A 305 -4.94 -1.13 -7.31
N ASP A 306 -4.45 -2.36 -7.41
CA ASP A 306 -4.74 -3.44 -6.45
C ASP A 306 -3.95 -3.30 -5.14
N ALA A 307 -3.28 -2.15 -4.93
CA ALA A 307 -2.43 -1.84 -3.79
C ALA A 307 -1.19 -2.74 -3.66
N LYS A 308 -0.76 -3.32 -4.80
CA LYS A 308 0.41 -4.18 -4.87
C LYS A 308 1.41 -3.68 -5.89
N TRP A 309 2.67 -3.96 -5.60
CA TRP A 309 3.74 -3.84 -6.58
C TRP A 309 4.37 -5.21 -6.84
N ALA A 310 4.77 -5.46 -8.07
CA ALA A 310 5.39 -6.71 -8.48
C ALA A 310 6.79 -6.47 -9.04
N PHE A 311 7.74 -7.33 -8.67
CA PHE A 311 9.12 -7.29 -9.12
C PHE A 311 9.34 -8.38 -10.17
N HIS A 312 9.87 -7.99 -11.33
CA HIS A 312 10.04 -8.87 -12.48
C HIS A 312 11.50 -8.89 -12.94
N ASP A 313 11.91 -10.05 -13.43
CA ASP A 313 13.16 -10.24 -14.16
C ASP A 313 12.92 -10.09 -15.66
N LEU A 314 13.59 -9.11 -16.28
CA LEU A 314 13.48 -8.83 -17.71
C LEU A 314 14.26 -9.83 -18.56
N THR A 315 15.28 -10.49 -18.00
CA THR A 315 16.09 -11.48 -18.70
C THR A 315 15.39 -12.84 -18.76
N ALA A 316 14.82 -13.26 -17.63
CA ALA A 316 14.10 -14.52 -17.51
C ALA A 316 12.63 -14.43 -17.95
N GLY A 317 12.05 -13.21 -17.97
CA GLY A 317 10.63 -13.01 -18.27
C GLY A 317 9.71 -13.53 -17.15
N ILE A 318 10.19 -13.51 -15.90
CA ILE A 318 9.50 -14.12 -14.76
C ILE A 318 9.12 -13.05 -13.75
N THR A 319 7.92 -13.17 -13.16
CA THR A 319 7.55 -12.38 -11.98
C THR A 319 8.14 -13.06 -10.75
N LEU A 320 9.05 -12.36 -10.08
CA LEU A 320 9.80 -12.88 -8.92
C LEU A 320 8.97 -12.73 -7.64
N THR A 321 8.39 -11.55 -7.41
CA THR A 321 7.57 -11.30 -6.22
C THR A 321 6.42 -10.35 -6.50
N GLU A 322 5.39 -10.46 -5.67
CA GLU A 322 4.27 -9.54 -5.58
C GLU A 322 4.10 -9.20 -4.11
N VAL A 323 4.23 -7.92 -3.77
CA VAL A 323 4.16 -7.42 -2.40
C VAL A 323 2.95 -6.52 -2.29
N ALA A 324 2.08 -6.83 -1.33
CA ALA A 324 0.94 -5.99 -0.99
C ALA A 324 1.35 -4.96 0.05
N ASN A 325 0.74 -3.77 -0.02
CA ASN A 325 0.89 -2.75 1.01
C ASN A 325 0.42 -3.31 2.37
N PRO A 326 1.23 -3.24 3.45
CA PRO A 326 0.89 -3.77 4.76
C PRO A 326 -0.12 -2.91 5.54
N SER A 327 -0.58 -1.80 4.99
CA SER A 327 -1.57 -0.92 5.62
C SER A 327 -2.97 -1.52 5.52
N GLU A 328 -3.75 -1.47 6.61
CA GLU A 328 -5.12 -2.00 6.66
C GLU A 328 -6.06 -1.42 5.60
N GLU A 329 -5.79 -0.20 5.11
CA GLU A 329 -6.63 0.51 4.14
C GLU A 329 -6.31 0.22 2.65
N SER A 330 -5.34 -0.66 2.36
CA SER A 330 -4.98 -1.11 0.99
C SER A 330 -5.08 -0.02 -0.09
N PRO A 331 -4.38 1.12 0.03
CA PRO A 331 -4.69 2.26 -0.80
C PRO A 331 -4.08 2.08 -2.21
N GLU A 332 -4.85 2.42 -3.25
CA GLU A 332 -4.46 2.20 -4.65
C GLU A 332 -3.13 2.89 -4.97
N LEU A 333 -2.20 2.17 -5.62
CA LEU A 333 -0.92 2.76 -6.04
C LEU A 333 -1.11 3.57 -7.32
N ALA A 334 -0.59 4.79 -7.34
CA ALA A 334 -0.65 5.72 -8.46
C ALA A 334 0.70 5.83 -9.19
N SER A 335 1.82 5.74 -8.48
CA SER A 335 3.16 5.87 -9.07
C SER A 335 4.19 5.00 -8.37
N VAL A 336 5.25 4.67 -9.10
CA VAL A 336 6.39 3.91 -8.60
C VAL A 336 7.69 4.37 -9.25
N GLN A 337 8.77 4.41 -8.47
CA GLN A 337 10.09 4.75 -8.99
C GLN A 337 11.20 4.10 -8.15
N PHE A 338 12.30 3.71 -8.79
CA PHE A 338 13.49 3.29 -8.09
C PHE A 338 14.33 4.48 -7.65
N HIS A 339 14.97 4.35 -6.50
CA HIS A 339 16.11 5.17 -6.14
C HIS A 339 17.26 4.93 -7.14
N PRO A 340 18.14 5.91 -7.44
CA PRO A 340 19.13 5.70 -8.48
C PRO A 340 20.25 4.73 -8.07
N ASP A 341 20.36 4.38 -6.79
CA ASP A 341 21.20 3.26 -6.33
C ASP A 341 20.49 1.88 -6.40
N GLY A 342 19.21 1.82 -6.74
CA GLY A 342 18.46 0.57 -6.95
C GLY A 342 18.00 -0.18 -5.69
N ALA A 343 18.59 0.08 -4.53
CA ALA A 343 18.22 -0.59 -3.27
C ALA A 343 16.87 -0.16 -2.67
N LEU A 344 16.44 1.08 -2.95
CA LEU A 344 15.18 1.62 -2.44
C LEU A 344 14.16 1.79 -3.57
N LEU A 345 12.89 1.55 -3.24
CA LEU A 345 11.74 1.74 -4.13
C LEU A 345 10.76 2.70 -3.47
N GLY A 346 10.35 3.75 -4.20
CA GLY A 346 9.30 4.66 -3.77
C GLY A 346 7.97 4.30 -4.43
N THR A 347 6.90 4.21 -3.64
CA THR A 347 5.53 4.01 -4.13
C THR A 347 4.64 5.13 -3.63
N GLY A 348 3.84 5.73 -4.52
CA GLY A 348 2.91 6.81 -4.21
C GLY A 348 1.48 6.32 -4.37
N SER A 349 0.62 6.64 -3.40
CA SER A 349 -0.78 6.21 -3.37
C SER A 349 -1.76 7.35 -3.68
N GLN A 350 -2.96 6.98 -4.14
CA GLN A 350 -4.08 7.90 -4.27
C GLN A 350 -4.58 8.45 -2.93
N SER A 351 -4.32 7.78 -1.81
CA SER A 351 -4.66 8.30 -0.47
C SER A 351 -3.69 9.36 0.05
N GLY A 352 -2.65 9.71 -0.71
CA GLY A 352 -1.61 10.65 -0.29
C GLY A 352 -0.44 9.99 0.46
N LEU A 353 -0.49 8.67 0.68
CA LEU A 353 0.60 7.95 1.31
C LEU A 353 1.75 7.69 0.31
N VAL A 354 2.96 8.08 0.70
CA VAL A 354 4.20 7.73 0.01
C VAL A 354 4.97 6.76 0.90
N GLN A 355 5.32 5.61 0.36
CA GLN A 355 6.07 4.58 1.08
C GLN A 355 7.40 4.34 0.39
N ILE A 356 8.46 4.25 1.19
CA ILE A 356 9.79 3.86 0.75
C ILE A 356 10.04 2.44 1.22
N TRP A 357 10.35 1.57 0.28
CA TRP A 357 10.59 0.17 0.47
C TRP A 357 12.07 -0.13 0.30
N ASP A 358 12.60 -0.99 1.15
CA ASP A 358 13.85 -1.67 0.86
C ASP A 358 13.54 -2.89 0.00
N VAL A 359 14.11 -2.93 -1.20
CA VAL A 359 13.89 -3.99 -2.19
C VAL A 359 14.39 -5.33 -1.64
N ASN A 360 15.42 -5.32 -0.79
CA ASN A 360 16.02 -6.55 -0.26
C ASN A 360 15.12 -7.22 0.76
N THR A 361 14.64 -6.45 1.73
CA THR A 361 13.82 -6.97 2.83
C THR A 361 12.34 -6.94 2.52
N GLN A 362 11.93 -6.26 1.44
CA GLN A 362 10.53 -6.03 1.06
C GLN A 362 9.73 -5.33 2.18
N LYS A 363 10.42 -4.57 3.04
CA LYS A 363 9.82 -3.84 4.16
C LYS A 363 9.80 -2.35 3.88
N VAL A 364 8.78 -1.70 4.45
CA VAL A 364 8.67 -0.24 4.44
C VAL A 364 9.69 0.34 5.42
N VAL A 365 10.63 1.13 4.91
CA VAL A 365 11.68 1.82 5.68
C VAL A 365 11.23 3.22 6.11
N ALA A 366 10.46 3.90 5.26
CA ALA A 366 9.95 5.23 5.56
C ALA A 366 8.54 5.43 4.98
N LYS A 367 7.78 6.30 5.64
CA LYS A 367 6.44 6.73 5.20
C LYS A 367 6.39 8.25 5.23
N PHE A 368 5.84 8.83 4.18
CA PHE A 368 5.54 10.26 4.09
C PHE A 368 4.07 10.43 3.72
N GLU A 369 3.46 11.50 4.20
CA GLU A 369 2.03 11.76 4.02
C GLU A 369 1.80 13.09 3.30
N HIS A 370 0.82 13.06 2.39
CA HIS A 370 0.27 14.22 1.70
C HIS A 370 -1.23 14.32 1.95
N ALA A 371 -1.77 15.52 1.78
CA ALA A 371 -3.21 15.74 1.94
C ALA A 371 -4.01 15.29 0.69
N GLY A 372 -3.35 15.17 -0.46
CA GLY A 372 -3.97 14.77 -1.73
C GLY A 372 -3.28 13.59 -2.41
N PRO A 373 -3.86 13.07 -3.52
CA PRO A 373 -3.33 11.94 -4.26
C PRO A 373 -1.94 12.24 -4.84
N VAL A 374 -1.01 11.30 -4.70
CA VAL A 374 0.36 11.45 -5.20
C VAL A 374 0.41 10.95 -6.64
N HIS A 375 0.55 11.87 -7.59
CA HIS A 375 0.56 11.55 -9.02
C HIS A 375 1.91 11.03 -9.49
N THR A 376 3.02 11.64 -9.05
CA THR A 376 4.37 11.26 -9.50
C THR A 376 5.41 11.35 -8.39
N LEU A 377 6.45 10.54 -8.53
CA LEU A 377 7.63 10.50 -7.69
C LEU A 377 8.86 10.71 -8.56
N ALA A 378 9.82 11.48 -8.05
CA ALA A 378 11.12 11.71 -8.68
C ALA A 378 12.24 11.61 -7.62
N PHE A 379 13.08 10.59 -7.68
CA PHE A 379 14.32 10.54 -6.91
C PHE A 379 15.39 11.40 -7.58
N SER A 380 16.18 12.10 -6.77
CA SER A 380 17.29 12.90 -7.24
C SER A 380 18.56 12.06 -7.38
N GLU A 381 19.37 12.35 -8.40
CA GLU A 381 20.71 11.79 -8.61
C GLU A 381 21.73 12.21 -7.53
N ASN A 382 21.33 13.04 -6.56
CA ASN A 382 22.12 13.27 -5.35
C ASN A 382 22.01 12.13 -4.31
N GLY A 383 21.02 11.25 -4.44
CA GLY A 383 20.89 10.02 -3.65
C GLY A 383 20.26 10.18 -2.27
N TYR A 384 19.69 11.36 -1.98
CA TYR A 384 19.03 11.59 -0.69
C TYR A 384 17.78 12.46 -0.78
N GLN A 385 17.54 13.12 -1.92
CA GLN A 385 16.31 13.89 -2.12
C GLN A 385 15.29 13.07 -2.90
N LEU A 386 14.04 13.16 -2.46
CA LEU A 386 12.86 12.64 -3.15
C LEU A 386 11.88 13.80 -3.35
N ALA A 387 11.49 14.07 -4.59
CA ALA A 387 10.38 14.97 -4.89
C ALA A 387 9.10 14.14 -5.10
N THR A 388 8.04 14.57 -4.44
CA THR A 388 6.71 13.97 -4.52
C THR A 388 5.73 15.03 -4.97
N ALA A 389 4.96 14.73 -6.01
CA ALA A 389 3.93 15.62 -6.52
C ALA A 389 2.56 15.11 -6.10
N ALA A 390 1.86 15.90 -5.29
CA ALA A 390 0.47 15.66 -4.95
C ALA A 390 -0.41 16.83 -5.46
N GLY A 391 -1.72 16.63 -5.48
CA GLY A 391 -2.66 17.64 -5.99
C GLY A 391 -2.63 18.98 -5.23
N ASP A 392 -2.16 18.97 -3.98
CA ASP A 392 -1.94 20.13 -3.11
C ASP A 392 -0.62 20.84 -3.41
N ALA A 393 0.51 20.11 -3.34
CA ALA A 393 1.84 20.70 -3.46
C ALA A 393 2.91 19.70 -3.93
N VAL A 394 4.04 20.23 -4.39
CA VAL A 394 5.28 19.44 -4.57
C VAL A 394 6.11 19.54 -3.30
N LYS A 395 6.26 18.43 -2.56
CA LYS A 395 7.15 18.37 -1.41
C LYS A 395 8.47 17.69 -1.77
N ILE A 396 9.55 18.21 -1.23
CA ILE A 396 10.89 17.65 -1.35
C ILE A 396 11.29 17.11 0.03
N TRP A 397 11.65 15.83 0.05
CA TRP A 397 11.99 15.09 1.26
C TRP A 397 13.48 14.78 1.28
N ASP A 398 14.12 14.96 2.44
CA ASP A 398 15.46 14.45 2.69
C ASP A 398 15.34 13.06 3.35
N LEU A 399 15.70 12.01 2.60
CA LEU A 399 15.63 10.61 3.03
C LEU A 399 16.53 10.30 4.22
N ARG A 400 17.55 11.12 4.49
CA ARG A 400 18.44 10.94 5.66
C ARG A 400 17.81 11.46 6.94
N LYS A 401 17.00 12.51 6.82
CA LYS A 401 16.32 13.16 7.95
C LYS A 401 14.86 12.73 8.10
N LEU A 402 14.32 12.06 7.07
CA LEU A 402 12.92 11.66 6.95
C LEU A 402 11.95 12.82 7.18
N LYS A 403 12.30 14.00 6.68
CA LYS A 403 11.52 15.23 6.81
C LYS A 403 11.43 15.99 5.49
N SER A 404 10.34 16.72 5.32
CA SER A 404 10.20 17.67 4.21
C SER A 404 11.14 18.84 4.45
N THR A 405 11.98 19.15 3.46
CA THR A 405 12.90 20.29 3.51
C THR A 405 12.29 21.52 2.84
N HIS A 406 11.59 21.31 1.73
CA HIS A 406 10.93 22.34 0.95
C HIS A 406 9.54 21.87 0.51
N SER A 407 8.63 22.83 0.41
CA SER A 407 7.29 22.65 -0.16
C SER A 407 7.07 23.75 -1.18
N LEU A 408 6.78 23.36 -2.42
CA LEU A 408 6.40 24.27 -3.49
C LEU A 408 4.88 24.19 -3.63
N ASP A 409 4.20 25.28 -3.28
CA ASP A 409 2.74 25.39 -3.34
C ASP A 409 2.30 25.74 -4.76
N VAL A 410 2.23 24.72 -5.61
CA VAL A 410 1.85 24.83 -7.02
C VAL A 410 0.61 23.96 -7.23
N PRO A 411 -0.58 24.55 -7.45
CA PRO A 411 -1.81 23.78 -7.56
C PRO A 411 -1.88 23.00 -8.88
N GLY A 412 -2.32 21.75 -8.82
CA GLY A 412 -2.66 20.95 -10.00
C GLY A 412 -1.47 20.34 -10.75
N VAL A 413 -0.39 20.00 -10.04
CA VAL A 413 0.82 19.40 -10.63
C VAL A 413 0.49 18.04 -11.26
N ARG A 414 0.94 17.84 -12.51
CA ARG A 414 0.74 16.61 -13.28
C ARG A 414 1.92 15.66 -13.23
N SER A 415 3.13 16.21 -13.27
CA SER A 415 4.36 15.43 -13.34
C SER A 415 5.55 16.19 -12.78
N VAL A 416 6.49 15.46 -12.20
CA VAL A 416 7.75 15.98 -11.67
C VAL A 416 8.88 15.05 -12.11
N ALA A 417 10.01 15.63 -12.49
CA ALA A 417 11.22 14.90 -12.85
C ALA A 417 12.48 15.67 -12.42
N PHE A 418 13.50 14.95 -11.98
CA PHE A 418 14.83 15.52 -11.77
C PHE A 418 15.67 15.39 -13.04
N ASP A 419 16.61 16.32 -13.21
CA ASP A 419 17.68 16.16 -14.19
C ASP A 419 18.71 15.10 -13.73
N GLY A 420 19.37 14.45 -14.70
CA GLY A 420 20.39 13.42 -14.47
C GLY A 420 21.63 13.91 -13.73
N ALA A 421 21.83 15.23 -13.63
CA ALA A 421 22.89 15.83 -12.81
C ALA A 421 22.41 16.27 -11.42
N ALA A 422 21.13 16.06 -11.07
CA ALA A 422 20.51 16.56 -9.84
C ALA A 422 20.60 18.09 -9.64
N ALA A 423 20.77 18.85 -10.73
CA ALA A 423 20.88 20.30 -10.69
C ALA A 423 19.52 21.00 -10.73
N TYR A 424 18.59 20.43 -11.48
CA TYR A 424 17.28 21.02 -11.76
C TYR A 424 16.15 20.04 -11.45
N LEU A 425 15.01 20.62 -11.06
CA LEU A 425 13.75 19.95 -10.84
C LEU A 425 12.71 20.54 -11.80
N GLY A 426 12.15 19.71 -12.68
CA GLY A 426 11.06 20.10 -13.56
C GLY A 426 9.72 19.80 -12.90
N VAL A 427 8.85 20.79 -12.84
CA VAL A 427 7.47 20.68 -12.35
C VAL A 427 6.52 21.03 -13.49
N VAL A 428 5.63 20.10 -13.82
CA VAL A 428 4.65 20.28 -14.89
C VAL A 428 3.30 20.66 -14.28
N THR A 429 2.83 21.86 -14.59
CA THR A 429 1.49 22.33 -14.26
C THR A 429 0.58 22.20 -15.49
N PRO A 430 -0.74 22.39 -15.37
CA PRO A 430 -1.64 22.31 -16.52
C PRO A 430 -1.36 23.40 -17.57
N THR A 431 -0.75 24.52 -17.16
CA THR A 431 -0.52 25.69 -18.01
C THR A 431 0.94 25.83 -18.46
N ALA A 432 1.89 25.48 -17.60
CA ALA A 432 3.31 25.74 -17.84
C ALA A 432 4.21 24.62 -17.30
N VAL A 433 5.43 24.55 -17.84
CA VAL A 433 6.51 23.76 -17.27
C VAL A 433 7.45 24.69 -16.51
N GLN A 434 7.62 24.47 -15.21
CA GLN A 434 8.51 25.24 -14.35
C GLN A 434 9.79 24.44 -14.09
N ILE A 435 10.95 25.09 -14.23
CA ILE A 435 12.26 24.51 -13.91
C ILE A 435 12.82 25.21 -12.67
N HIS A 436 13.02 24.45 -11.60
CA HIS A 436 13.51 24.92 -10.32
C HIS A 436 14.97 24.50 -10.10
N GLY A 437 15.80 25.41 -9.58
CA GLY A 437 17.21 25.15 -9.30
C GLY A 437 17.43 24.51 -7.93
N VAL A 438 18.01 23.31 -7.86
CA VAL A 438 18.20 22.57 -6.59
C VAL A 438 19.19 23.29 -5.67
N LYS A 439 20.23 23.93 -6.22
CA LYS A 439 21.22 24.69 -5.42
C LYS A 439 20.68 26.03 -4.93
N GLN A 440 19.75 26.63 -5.68
CA GLN A 440 19.08 27.88 -5.36
C GLN A 440 17.83 27.64 -4.49
N ALA A 441 17.89 26.66 -3.57
CA ALA A 441 16.77 26.32 -2.68
C ALA A 441 15.41 26.10 -3.38
N PHE A 442 15.44 25.56 -4.60
CA PHE A 442 14.26 25.32 -5.45
C PHE A 442 13.55 26.58 -5.95
N GLU A 443 14.25 27.72 -6.04
CA GLU A 443 13.76 28.90 -6.75
C GLU A 443 13.55 28.60 -8.24
N MET A 444 12.46 29.13 -8.78
CA MET A 444 12.10 29.02 -10.19
C MET A 444 13.12 29.76 -11.07
N GLN A 445 13.77 29.05 -11.98
CA GLN A 445 14.78 29.58 -12.89
C GLN A 445 14.21 29.88 -14.27
N HIS A 446 13.24 29.07 -14.72
CA HIS A 446 12.63 29.22 -16.03
C HIS A 446 11.21 28.68 -16.03
N GLU A 447 10.35 29.30 -16.84
CA GLU A 447 8.98 28.89 -17.07
C GLU A 447 8.74 28.80 -18.59
N ILE A 448 8.42 27.60 -19.06
CA ILE A 448 8.09 27.35 -20.46
C ILE A 448 6.57 27.39 -20.59
N THR A 449 6.09 28.40 -21.31
CA THR A 449 4.66 28.60 -21.64
C THR A 449 4.36 28.37 -23.11
N GLU A 450 5.37 28.08 -23.94
CA GLU A 450 5.28 27.84 -25.38
C GLU A 450 4.63 26.47 -25.71
N HIS A 451 3.39 26.30 -25.30
CA HIS A 451 2.59 25.09 -25.48
C HIS A 451 1.21 25.46 -26.04
N ALA A 452 0.70 24.67 -26.99
CA ALA A 452 -0.62 24.93 -27.59
C ALA A 452 -1.77 24.61 -26.62
N ASP A 453 -2.97 25.14 -26.92
CA ASP A 453 -4.23 25.24 -26.16
C ASP A 453 -4.65 24.17 -25.13
N LYS A 454 -4.04 22.97 -25.09
CA LYS A 454 -4.42 21.88 -24.17
C LYS A 454 -3.40 21.56 -23.06
N GLY A 455 -2.25 22.26 -23.01
CA GLY A 455 -1.31 22.23 -21.89
C GLY A 455 -0.45 20.96 -21.74
N PRO A 456 0.71 21.05 -21.08
CA PRO A 456 1.66 19.93 -20.92
C PRO A 456 1.16 18.88 -19.92
N THR A 457 1.66 17.65 -20.04
CA THR A 457 1.27 16.51 -19.18
C THR A 457 2.44 15.90 -18.44
N CYS A 458 3.58 15.75 -19.10
CA CYS A 458 4.76 15.11 -18.54
C CYS A 458 6.05 15.68 -19.14
N LEU A 459 7.17 15.45 -18.44
CA LEU A 459 8.47 16.01 -18.77
C LEU A 459 9.59 15.00 -18.53
N ALA A 460 10.61 15.04 -19.38
CA ALA A 460 11.88 14.37 -19.15
C ALA A 460 13.06 15.27 -19.57
N PHE A 461 14.12 15.30 -18.77
CA PHE A 461 15.35 16.03 -19.10
C PHE A 461 16.26 15.18 -19.98
N GLY A 462 16.75 15.77 -21.07
CA GLY A 462 17.87 15.24 -21.84
C GLY A 462 19.17 15.30 -21.05
N PRO A 463 20.26 14.69 -21.56
CA PRO A 463 21.55 14.69 -20.88
C PRO A 463 22.01 16.10 -20.51
N LEU A 464 22.45 16.26 -19.27
CA LEU A 464 23.01 17.51 -18.73
C LEU A 464 22.07 18.72 -18.89
N ALA A 465 20.75 18.49 -18.87
CA ALA A 465 19.72 19.49 -19.10
C ALA A 465 19.94 20.34 -20.38
N GLN A 466 20.62 19.80 -21.40
CA GLN A 466 20.83 20.54 -22.65
C GLN A 466 19.52 20.79 -23.39
N TRP A 467 18.60 19.83 -23.30
CA TRP A 467 17.27 19.91 -23.88
C TRP A 467 16.26 19.19 -22.98
N VAL A 468 14.97 19.45 -23.20
CA VAL A 468 13.86 18.94 -22.42
C VAL A 468 12.79 18.41 -23.36
N ALA A 469 12.34 17.18 -23.11
CA ALA A 469 11.19 16.59 -23.79
C ALA A 469 9.92 16.87 -22.98
N VAL A 470 8.92 17.46 -23.62
CA VAL A 470 7.61 17.74 -23.02
C VAL A 470 6.52 17.02 -23.79
N GLY A 471 5.76 16.19 -23.09
CA GLY A 471 4.56 15.56 -23.61
C GLY A 471 3.37 16.51 -23.49
N GLY A 472 2.63 16.68 -24.59
CA GLY A 472 1.39 17.46 -24.60
C GLY A 472 0.15 16.60 -24.55
N SER A 473 -0.93 17.16 -23.98
CA SER A 473 -2.27 16.58 -24.08
C SER A 473 -2.83 16.64 -25.52
N ASP A 474 -2.19 17.42 -26.39
CA ASP A 474 -2.45 17.57 -27.82
C ASP A 474 -1.74 16.53 -28.70
N HIS A 475 -1.24 15.44 -28.10
CA HIS A 475 -0.59 14.31 -28.76
C HIS A 475 0.79 14.59 -29.36
N LYS A 476 1.32 15.80 -29.14
CA LYS A 476 2.62 16.22 -29.66
C LYS A 476 3.69 16.07 -28.59
N LEU A 477 4.81 15.48 -29.00
CA LEU A 477 6.08 15.53 -28.27
C LEU A 477 6.82 16.79 -28.71
N ARG A 478 7.14 17.66 -27.75
CA ARG A 478 7.90 18.88 -27.99
C ARG A 478 9.29 18.76 -27.40
N ILE A 479 10.28 19.25 -28.13
CA ILE A 479 11.68 19.27 -27.71
C ILE A 479 12.10 20.73 -27.58
N PHE A 480 12.53 21.11 -26.39
CA PHE A 480 13.07 22.42 -26.06
C PHE A 480 14.57 22.28 -25.89
N GLY A 481 15.39 23.10 -26.53
CA GLY A 481 16.86 22.95 -26.52
C GLY A 481 17.60 24.22 -26.81
#